data_AF-A0A0F9QKG2-F1
#
_entry.id   AF-A0A0F9QKG2-F1
#
_cell.length_a   1.000
_cell.length_b   1.000
_cell.length_c   1.000
_cell.angle_alpha   90.00
_cell.angle_beta   90.00
_cell.angle_gamma   90.00
#
_symmetry.space_group_name_H-M   'P 1'
#
loop_
_entity.id
_entity.type
_entity.pdbx_description
1 polymer ?
#
loop_
_entity_poly.entity_id
_entity_poly.type
_entity_poly.pdbx_seq_one_letter_code
_entity_poly.pdbx_strand_id
1 'polypeptide(L)'
;MNQIDLIFNKDLILSRLRTFGSPKRLVMSHDLFINAAVLILIVPHKKKPYDLILINRTNRKSDKYSGEMSFPGGESQKIRSEIR
;
A
#
# COMPACT_ATOMS: atom_id res chain seq x y z
N MET A 1 -27.50 6.45 3.57
CA MET A 1 -26.05 6.23 3.73
C MET A 1 -25.47 7.47 4.41
N ASN A 2 -24.74 7.31 5.51
CA ASN A 2 -24.06 8.44 6.15
C ASN A 2 -23.01 9.01 5.20
N GLN A 3 -22.95 10.33 5.08
CA GLN A 3 -21.99 11.03 4.24
C GLN A 3 -20.57 10.75 4.76
N ILE A 4 -19.75 10.10 3.94
CA ILE A 4 -18.35 9.83 4.28
C ILE A 4 -17.58 11.12 4.09
N ASP A 5 -17.03 11.67 5.18
CA ASP A 5 -16.11 12.79 5.11
C ASP A 5 -14.75 12.30 4.60
N LEU A 6 -14.41 12.72 3.38
CA LEU A 6 -13.15 12.41 2.72
C LEU A 6 -12.20 13.61 2.70
N ILE A 7 -12.45 14.63 3.52
CA ILE A 7 -11.49 15.72 3.69
C ILE A 7 -10.25 15.17 4.40
N PHE A 8 -9.08 15.48 3.84
CA PHE A 8 -7.83 15.02 4.41
C PHE A 8 -7.63 15.58 5.82
N ASN A 9 -7.58 14.69 6.81
CA ASN A 9 -7.25 15.03 8.18
C ASN A 9 -6.03 14.21 8.62
N LYS A 10 -4.86 14.87 8.60
CA LYS A 10 -3.57 14.24 8.94
C LYS A 10 -3.59 13.61 10.33
N ASP A 11 -4.09 14.34 11.32
CA ASP A 11 -4.05 13.92 12.72
C ASP A 11 -4.99 12.74 12.96
N LEU A 12 -6.18 12.76 12.34
CA LEU A 12 -7.10 11.63 12.37
C LEU A 12 -6.46 10.40 11.72
N ILE A 13 -5.88 10.52 10.52
CA ILE A 13 -5.25 9.39 9.83
C ILE A 13 -4.13 8.81 10.70
N LEU A 14 -3.22 9.65 11.20
CA LEU A 14 -2.10 9.20 12.04
C LEU A 14 -2.57 8.56 13.34
N SER A 15 -3.64 9.08 13.97
CA SER A 15 -4.20 8.50 15.21
C SER A 15 -4.76 7.08 15.03
N ARG A 16 -5.11 6.71 13.80
CA ARG A 16 -5.67 5.39 13.46
C ARG A 16 -4.61 4.41 12.97
N LEU A 17 -3.43 4.87 12.61
CA LEU A 17 -2.33 4.02 12.14
C LEU A 17 -1.51 3.49 13.32
N ARG A 18 -1.16 2.20 13.27
CA ARG A 18 -0.19 1.64 14.21
C ARG A 18 1.21 2.12 13.83
N THR A 19 1.98 2.55 14.82
CA THR A 19 3.40 2.88 14.64
C THR A 19 4.16 1.69 14.05
N PHE A 20 5.20 1.97 13.26
CA PHE A 20 5.94 0.93 12.52
C PHE A 20 6.50 -0.18 13.41
N GLY A 21 7.05 0.18 14.58
CA GLY A 21 7.58 -0.77 15.56
C GLY A 21 6.56 -1.26 16.59
N SER A 22 5.26 -1.03 16.39
CA SER A 22 4.27 -1.44 17.39
C SER A 22 4.24 -2.97 17.51
N PRO A 23 4.36 -3.57 18.70
CA PRO A 23 4.24 -5.04 18.88
C PRO A 23 2.84 -5.56 18.54
N LYS A 24 1.88 -4.63 18.45
CA LYS A 24 0.51 -4.84 18.01
C LYS A 24 0.40 -4.98 16.48
N ARG A 25 1.43 -4.65 15.68
CA ARG A 25 1.39 -4.92 14.23
C ARG A 25 1.48 -6.43 14.01
N LEU A 26 0.54 -6.95 13.24
CA LEU A 26 0.53 -8.35 12.85
C LEU A 26 1.66 -8.56 11.85
N VAL A 27 2.64 -9.38 12.20
CA VAL A 27 3.65 -9.88 11.27
C VAL A 27 3.23 -11.31 10.93
N MET A 28 2.64 -11.49 9.75
CA MET A 28 2.35 -12.80 9.20
C MET A 28 3.47 -13.19 8.26
N SER A 29 4.33 -14.11 8.69
CA SER A 29 5.27 -14.79 7.83
C SER A 29 4.86 -16.25 7.72
N HIS A 30 4.62 -16.73 6.50
CA HIS A 30 4.37 -18.14 6.25
C HIS A 30 5.08 -18.53 4.96
N ASP A 31 5.66 -19.73 4.90
CA ASP A 31 6.47 -20.17 3.76
C ASP A 31 5.69 -20.28 2.45
N LEU A 32 4.37 -20.44 2.55
CA LEU A 32 3.45 -20.47 1.40
C LEU A 32 2.99 -19.07 0.96
N PHE A 33 3.38 -18.00 1.65
CA PHE A 33 2.94 -16.64 1.32
C PHE A 33 4.03 -15.89 0.57
N ILE A 34 3.62 -15.16 -0.46
CA ILE A 34 4.44 -14.17 -1.13
C ILE A 34 4.39 -12.89 -0.29
N ASN A 35 5.51 -12.52 0.31
CA ASN A 35 5.62 -11.25 1.01
C ASN A 35 5.67 -10.12 0.00
N ALA A 36 4.78 -9.13 0.14
CA ALA A 36 4.72 -7.97 -0.73
C ALA A 36 4.35 -6.73 0.09
N ALA A 37 4.67 -5.57 -0.46
CA ALA A 37 4.29 -4.29 0.10
C ALA A 37 3.60 -3.43 -0.95
N VAL A 38 2.61 -2.66 -0.52
CA VAL A 38 1.92 -1.64 -1.32
C VAL A 38 2.02 -0.29 -0.63
N LEU A 39 2.01 0.76 -1.43
CA LEU A 39 2.04 2.14 -0.99
C LEU A 39 0.70 2.79 -1.30
N ILE A 40 0.02 3.25 -0.25
CA ILE A 40 -1.19 4.06 -0.38
C ILE A 40 -0.78 5.53 -0.32
N LEU A 41 -0.81 6.20 -1.47
CA LEU A 41 -0.50 7.63 -1.57
C LEU A 41 -1.80 8.43 -1.51
N ILE A 42 -1.85 9.38 -0.57
CA ILE A 42 -2.99 10.27 -0.35
C ILE A 42 -2.57 11.68 -0.75
N VAL A 43 -3.28 12.28 -1.70
CA VAL A 43 -3.06 13.66 -2.15
C VAL A 43 -4.09 14.56 -1.44
N PRO A 44 -3.64 15.41 -0.49
CA PRO A 44 -4.55 16.23 0.29
C PRO A 44 -5.05 17.44 -0.51
N HIS A 45 -6.29 17.85 -0.24
CA HIS A 45 -6.89 19.06 -0.80
C HIS A 45 -7.57 19.90 0.28
N LYS A 46 -7.68 21.21 0.08
CA LYS A 46 -8.18 22.15 1.13
C LYS A 46 -9.70 22.10 1.35
N LYS A 47 -10.49 21.87 0.29
CA LYS A 47 -11.96 22.01 0.32
C LYS A 47 -12.69 20.93 -0.48
N LYS A 48 -12.01 19.84 -0.79
CA LYS A 48 -12.57 18.70 -1.53
C LYS A 48 -11.97 17.40 -1.00
N PRO A 49 -12.60 16.25 -1.27
CA PRO A 49 -12.05 14.94 -0.95
C PRO A 49 -10.59 14.78 -1.37
N TYR A 50 -9.80 14.04 -0.59
CA TYR A 50 -8.45 13.64 -1.00
C TYR A 50 -8.50 12.71 -2.21
N ASP A 51 -7.46 12.76 -3.04
CA ASP A 51 -7.28 11.78 -4.11
C ASP A 51 -6.36 10.65 -3.64
N LEU A 52 -6.57 9.45 -4.18
CA LEU A 52 -5.64 8.33 -4.06
C LEU A 52 -4.91 8.14 -5.40
N ILE A 53 -3.63 7.78 -5.33
CA ILE A 53 -2.85 7.49 -6.53
C ILE A 53 -2.92 5.99 -6.83
N LEU A 54 -3.42 5.68 -8.02
CA LEU A 54 -3.35 4.35 -8.63
C LEU A 54 -2.42 4.41 -9.83
N ILE A 55 -1.80 3.27 -10.15
CA ILE A 55 -1.00 3.07 -11.34
C ILE A 55 -1.71 2.10 -12.28
N ASN A 56 -1.54 2.32 -13.58
CA ASN A 56 -1.86 1.32 -14.58
C ASN A 56 -0.63 0.45 -14.83
N ARG A 57 -0.76 -0.86 -14.63
CA ARG A 57 0.34 -1.80 -14.84
C ARG A 57 0.62 -1.94 -16.34
N THR A 58 1.90 -1.94 -16.71
CA THR A 58 2.30 -2.10 -18.11
C THR A 58 1.79 -3.42 -18.68
N ASN A 59 1.30 -3.41 -19.93
CA ASN A 59 0.82 -4.62 -20.55
C ASN A 59 1.98 -5.55 -20.96
N ARG A 60 2.14 -6.69 -20.28
CA ARG A 60 3.19 -7.70 -20.53
C ARG A 60 2.58 -9.10 -20.55
N LYS A 61 2.90 -9.89 -21.58
CA LYS A 61 2.33 -11.26 -21.78
C LYS A 61 2.62 -12.23 -20.63
N SER A 62 3.71 -12.03 -19.88
CA SER A 62 4.12 -12.89 -18.76
C SER A 62 3.68 -12.40 -17.39
N ASP A 63 2.99 -11.25 -17.31
CA ASP A 63 2.49 -10.69 -16.06
C ASP A 63 0.99 -11.00 -15.90
N LYS A 64 0.66 -11.75 -14.85
CA LYS A 64 -0.71 -12.19 -14.56
C LYS A 64 -1.69 -11.01 -14.38
N TYR A 65 -1.21 -9.88 -13.85
CA TYR A 65 -2.04 -8.70 -13.54
C TYR A 65 -1.75 -7.55 -14.51
N SER A 66 -1.26 -7.89 -15.69
CA SER A 66 -0.93 -6.98 -16.77
C SER A 66 -2.12 -6.11 -17.18
N GLY A 67 -1.92 -4.78 -17.26
CA GLY A 67 -2.97 -3.84 -17.67
C GLY A 67 -3.99 -3.48 -16.60
N GLU A 68 -3.87 -4.02 -15.38
CA GLU A 68 -4.77 -3.69 -14.27
C GLU A 68 -4.39 -2.37 -13.58
N MET A 69 -5.39 -1.69 -13.01
CA MET A 69 -5.17 -0.61 -12.05
C MET A 69 -4.83 -1.18 -10.68
N SER A 70 -3.78 -0.66 -10.06
CA SER A 70 -3.33 -1.12 -8.74
C SER A 70 -2.70 0.02 -7.94
N PHE A 71 -2.52 -0.18 -6.63
CA PHE A 71 -1.64 0.68 -5.87
C PHE A 71 -0.17 0.40 -6.25
N PRO A 72 0.70 1.42 -6.22
CA PRO A 72 2.14 1.19 -6.33
C PRO A 72 2.60 0.16 -5.30
N GLY A 73 3.47 -0.77 -5.70
CA GLY A 73 3.93 -1.82 -4.81
C GLY A 73 4.73 -2.89 -5.53
N GLY A 74 5.11 -3.93 -4.79
CA GLY A 74 5.86 -5.05 -5.32
C GLY A 74 6.09 -6.15 -4.30
N GLU A 75 6.49 -7.30 -4.81
CA GLU A 75 6.98 -8.42 -4.01
C GLU A 75 8.28 -8.03 -3.30
N SER A 76 8.39 -8.43 -2.03
CA SER A 76 9.62 -8.29 -1.26
C SER A 76 10.59 -9.36 -1.72
N GLN A 77 11.57 -8.98 -2.53
CA GLN A 77 12.66 -9.89 -2.86
C GLN A 77 13.43 -10.22 -1.58
N LYS A 78 13.61 -11.51 -1.29
CA LYS A 78 14.65 -11.93 -0.34
C LYS A 78 15.96 -11.40 -0.91
N ILE A 79 16.61 -10.48 -0.20
CA ILE A 79 18.01 -10.14 -0.48
C ILE A 79 18.75 -11.47 -0.32
N ARG A 80 19.21 -12.05 -1.43
CA ARG A 80 20.18 -13.15 -1.34
C ARG A 80 21.40 -12.52 -0.68
N SER A 81 21.67 -12.89 0.56
CA SER A 81 22.98 -12.69 1.15
C SER A 81 23.94 -13.59 0.38
N GLU A 82 24.40 -13.13 -0.78
CA GLU A 82 25.62 -13.65 -1.38
C GLU A 82 26.77 -13.13 -0.50
N ILE A 83 27.00 -13.85 0.59
CA ILE A 83 28.25 -13.85 1.34
C ILE A 83 28.71 -15.30 1.39
N ARG A 84 29.47 -15.70 0.39
CA ARG A 84 30.82 -16.30 0.50
C ARG A 84 31.33 -16.65 -0.89
#